data_AF-A0A7L2TZL5-F1
#
_entry.id   AF-A0A7L2TZL5-F1
#
_cell.length_a   1.000
_cell.length_b   1.000
_cell.length_c   1.000
_cell.angle_alpha   90.00
_cell.angle_beta   90.00
_cell.angle_gamma   90.00
#
_symmetry.space_group_name_H-M   'P 1'
#
loop_
_entity.id
_entity.type
_entity.pdbx_description
1 polymer ?
#
loop_
_entity_poly.entity_id
_entity_poly.type
_entity_poly.pdbx_seq_one_letter_code
_entity_poly.pdbx_strand_id
1 'polypeptide(L)' 'LVTALAALAGAACSLLAEGSGTAAVAGGVLPFTAGGFIYLGTVSVIPEILRGSGARQALLQLLALLAGVAMMLLIAHYE' A
#
# COMPACT_ATOMS: atom_id res chain seq x y z
N LEU A 1 4.66 4.06 -17.51
CA LEU A 1 4.16 2.97 -18.38
C LEU A 1 4.42 1.59 -17.78
N VAL A 2 5.67 1.27 -17.40
CA VAL A 2 6.03 -0.03 -16.80
C VAL A 2 5.28 -0.32 -15.49
N THR A 3 5.07 0.69 -14.63
CA THR A 3 4.28 0.53 -13.39
C THR A 3 2.82 0.16 -13.65
N ALA A 4 2.21 0.76 -14.68
CA ALA A 4 0.84 0.45 -15.08
C ALA A 4 0.76 -0.96 -15.71
N LEU A 5 1.73 -1.35 -16.53
CA LEU A 5 1.81 -2.70 -17.09
C LEU A 5 2.00 -3.76 -16.00
N ALA A 6 2.82 -3.48 -14.99
CA ALA A 6 3.00 -4.36 -13.84
C ALA A 6 1.69 -4.54 -13.04
N ALA A 7 0.91 -3.46 -12.85
CA ALA A 7 -0.39 -3.52 -12.18
C ALA A 7 -1.41 -4.36 -12.99
N LEU A 8 -1.49 -4.15 -14.31
CA LEU A 8 -2.36 -4.93 -15.19
C LEU A 8 -1.97 -6.42 -15.22
N ALA A 9 -0.68 -6.71 -15.31
CA ALA A 9 -0.18 -8.09 -15.26
C ALA A 9 -0.48 -8.75 -13.90
N GLY A 10 -0.27 -8.05 -12.78
CA GLY A 10 -0.61 -8.53 -11.44
C GLY A 10 -2.10 -8.84 -11.28
N ALA A 11 -2.98 -7.97 -11.78
CA ALA A 11 -4.42 -8.19 -11.78
C ALA A 11 -4.82 -9.40 -12.65
N ALA A 12 -4.27 -9.51 -13.86
CA ALA A 12 -4.54 -10.65 -14.73
C ALA A 12 -4.06 -11.97 -14.10
N CYS A 13 -2.86 -12.01 -13.52
CA CYS A 13 -2.34 -13.16 -12.80
C CYS A 13 -3.20 -13.51 -11.57
N SER A 14 -3.70 -12.51 -10.83
CA SER A 14 -4.57 -12.73 -9.66
C SER A 14 -5.90 -13.39 -10.07
N LEU A 15 -6.54 -12.90 -11.13
CA LEU A 15 -7.80 -13.47 -11.66
C LEU A 15 -7.62 -14.90 -12.16
N LEU A 16 -6.49 -15.20 -12.83
CA LEU A 16 -6.18 -16.58 -13.25
C LEU A 16 -5.89 -17.50 -12.06
N ALA A 17 -5.40 -16.96 -10.94
CA ALA A 17 -5.08 -17.69 -9.73
C ALA A 17 -6.28 -17.90 -8.79
N GLU A 18 -7.43 -17.23 -8.99
CA GLU A 18 -8.64 -17.41 -8.17
C GLU A 18 -9.14 -18.86 -8.14
N GLY A 19 -8.83 -19.67 -9.16
CA GLY A 19 -9.10 -21.11 -9.18
C GLY A 19 -8.32 -21.94 -8.15
N SER A 20 -7.28 -21.38 -7.52
CA SER A 20 -6.42 -22.08 -6.53
C SER A 20 -6.88 -21.96 -5.07
N GLY A 21 -8.04 -21.33 -4.82
CA GLY A 21 -8.63 -21.19 -3.49
C GLY A 21 -8.06 -20.02 -2.70
N THR A 22 -8.94 -19.35 -1.94
CA THR A 22 -8.66 -18.18 -1.09
C THR A 22 -7.47 -18.34 -0.14
N ALA A 23 -7.09 -19.58 0.20
CA ALA A 23 -5.95 -19.90 1.04
C ALA A 23 -4.59 -19.49 0.42
N ALA A 24 -4.43 -19.57 -0.91
CA ALA A 24 -3.17 -19.19 -1.58
C ALA A 24 -2.96 -17.66 -1.57
N VAL A 25 -4.04 -16.90 -1.76
CA VAL A 25 -4.01 -15.43 -1.72
C VAL A 25 -3.79 -14.93 -0.29
N ALA A 26 -4.51 -15.50 0.68
CA ALA A 26 -4.39 -15.13 2.09
C ALA A 26 -3.07 -15.59 2.74
N GLY A 27 -2.53 -16.74 2.32
CA GLY A 27 -1.33 -17.33 2.90
C GLY A 27 -0.02 -16.76 2.37
N GLY A 28 0.01 -16.17 1.18
CA GLY A 28 1.26 -15.71 0.54
C GLY A 28 1.21 -14.30 -0.03
N VAL A 29 0.15 -13.94 -0.75
CA VAL A 29 0.10 -12.67 -1.49
C VAL A 29 -0.19 -11.48 -0.58
N LEU A 30 -1.19 -11.59 0.31
CA LEU A 30 -1.53 -10.53 1.27
C LEU A 30 -0.36 -10.11 2.18
N PRO A 31 0.39 -11.02 2.84
CA PRO A 31 1.52 -10.60 3.67
C PRO A 31 2.65 -9.98 2.85
N PHE A 32 2.85 -10.42 1.61
CA PHE A 32 3.86 -9.85 0.72
C PHE A 32 3.49 -8.42 0.29
N THR A 33 2.25 -8.18 -0.12
CA THR A 33 1.80 -6.83 -0.54
C THR A 33 1.72 -5.87 0.65
N ALA A 34 1.24 -6.33 1.81
CA ALA A 34 1.23 -5.55 3.04
C ALA A 34 2.66 -5.17 3.48
N GLY A 35 3.59 -6.12 3.45
CA GLY A 35 5.00 -5.87 3.77
C GLY A 35 5.65 -4.85 2.83
N GLY A 36 5.38 -4.95 1.52
CA GLY A 36 5.87 -3.98 0.53
C GLY A 36 5.33 -2.56 0.76
N PHE A 37 4.04 -2.42 1.06
CA PHE A 37 3.43 -1.12 1.37
C PHE A 37 4.00 -0.51 2.65
N ILE A 38 4.16 -1.31 3.70
CA ILE A 38 4.77 -0.85 4.97
C ILE A 38 6.23 -0.46 4.75
N TYR A 39 6.99 -1.20 3.95
CA TYR A 39 8.38 -0.85 3.61
C TYR A 39 8.45 0.50 2.86
N LEU A 40 7.64 0.69 1.81
CA LEU A 40 7.55 1.96 1.09
C LEU A 40 7.18 3.11 2.02
N GLY A 41 6.19 2.91 2.89
CA GLY A 41 5.76 3.91 3.86
C GLY A 41 6.86 4.29 4.83
N THR A 42 7.54 3.31 5.43
CA THR A 42 8.47 3.53 6.54
C THR A 42 9.89 3.88 6.11
N VAL A 43 10.39 3.30 5.04
CA VAL A 43 11.81 3.42 4.62
C VAL A 43 11.99 4.42 3.49
N SER A 44 10.95 4.69 2.70
CA SER A 44 11.01 5.72 1.66
C SER A 44 10.25 6.97 2.07
N VAL A 45 8.95 6.87 2.36
CA VAL A 45 8.09 8.05 2.51
C VAL A 45 8.34 8.81 3.82
N ILE A 46 8.38 8.13 4.98
CA ILE A 46 8.66 8.79 6.27
C ILE A 46 10.01 9.54 6.28
N PRO A 47 11.15 8.94 5.87
CA PRO A 47 12.43 9.65 5.88
C PRO A 47 12.50 10.77 4.83
N GLU A 48 11.79 10.65 3.70
CA GLU A 48 11.70 11.73 2.70
C GLU A 48 10.99 12.96 3.28
N ILE A 49 9.85 12.74 3.95
CA ILE A 49 9.09 13.80 4.63
C ILE A 49 9.96 14.51 5.68
N LEU A 50 10.77 13.75 6.42
CA LEU A 50 11.58 14.28 7.53
C LEU A 50 12.87 14.98 7.07
N ARG A 51 13.46 14.56 5.95
CA ARG A 51 14.71 15.14 5.42
C ARG A 51 14.48 16.34 4.50
N GLY A 52 13.39 16.35 3.73
CA GLY A 52 13.13 17.36 2.70
C GLY A 52 12.24 18.53 3.13
N SER A 53 11.63 18.49 4.32
CA SER A 53 10.60 19.45 4.73
C SER A 53 10.86 20.06 6.11
N GLY A 54 10.50 21.33 6.30
CA GLY A 54 10.52 21.96 7.63
C GLY A 54 9.58 21.23 8.60
N ALA A 55 9.89 21.23 9.91
CA ALA A 55 9.19 20.41 10.92
C ALA A 55 7.65 20.52 10.89
N ARG A 56 7.11 21.72 10.62
CA ARG A 56 5.65 21.94 10.50
C ARG A 56 5.06 21.32 9.23
N GLN A 57 5.79 21.39 8.11
CA GLN A 57 5.39 20.78 6.83
C GLN A 57 5.44 19.25 6.92
N ALA A 58 6.49 18.72 7.57
CA ALA A 58 6.62 17.30 7.83
C ALA A 58 5.46 16.75 8.69
N LEU A 59 5.07 17.49 9.73
CA LEU A 59 3.91 17.14 10.56
C LEU A 59 2.61 17.11 9.76
N LEU A 60 2.37 18.09 8.88
CA LEU A 60 1.19 18.13 8.02
C LEU A 60 1.17 16.97 7.00
N GLN A 61 2.31 16.61 6.42
CA GLN A 61 2.42 15.46 5.51
C GLN A 61 2.19 14.13 6.25
N LEU A 62 2.69 14.00 7.48
CA LEU A 62 2.40 12.84 8.32
C LEU A 62 0.92 12.73 8.66
N LEU A 63 0.28 13.85 9.00
CA LEU A 63 -1.18 13.88 9.22
C LEU A 63 -1.96 13.54 7.96
N ALA A 64 -1.51 14.00 6.79
CA ALA A 64 -2.12 13.63 5.50
C ALA A 64 -1.96 12.12 5.19
N LEU A 65 -0.79 11.54 5.49
CA LEU A 65 -0.56 10.10 5.37
C LEU A 65 -1.50 9.31 6.28
N LEU A 66 -1.62 9.71 7.55
CA LEU A 66 -2.54 9.10 8.51
C LEU A 66 -4.00 9.27 8.10
N ALA A 67 -4.38 10.43 7.54
CA ALA A 67 -5.71 10.65 7.00
C ALA A 67 -6.02 9.71 5.82
N GLY A 68 -5.05 9.47 4.93
CA GLY A 68 -5.19 8.48 3.85
C GLY A 68 -5.40 7.06 4.37
N VAL A 69 -4.63 6.63 5.37
CA VAL A 69 -4.82 5.32 6.02
C VAL A 69 -6.18 5.25 6.73
N ALA A 70 -6.58 6.31 7.44
CA ALA A 70 -7.88 6.38 8.07
C ALA A 70 -9.02 6.25 7.04
N MET A 71 -8.88 6.85 5.86
CA MET A 71 -9.84 6.70 4.77
C MET A 71 -9.91 5.27 4.25
N MET A 72 -8.76 4.59 4.10
CA MET A 72 -8.71 3.17 3.75
C MET A 72 -9.40 2.29 4.80
N LEU A 73 -9.16 2.54 6.09
CA LEU A 73 -9.84 1.81 7.18
C LEU A 73 -11.34 2.08 7.22
N LEU A 74 -11.75 3.30 6.90
CA LEU A 74 -13.16 3.67 6.83
C LEU A 74 -13.83 2.82 5.73
N ILE A 75 -13.29 2.83 4.52
CA ILE A 75 -13.79 1.98 3.42
C ILE A 75 -13.84 0.50 3.85
N ALA A 76 -12.77 -0.01 4.47
CA ALA A 76 -12.68 -1.38 4.97
C ALA A 76 -13.72 -1.77 6.04
N HIS A 77 -14.29 -0.79 6.74
CA HIS A 77 -15.33 -1.05 7.73
C HIS A 77 -16.74 -1.02 7.15
N TYR A 78 -16.95 -0.29 6.04
CA TYR A 78 -18.24 -0.18 5.36
C TYR A 78 -18.37 -1.13 4.15
N GLU A 79 -17.29 -1.83 3.75
CA GLU A 79 -17.29 -2.91 2.76
C GLU A 79 -17.77 -4.26 3.33
#